data_AF-A0A328NMH3-F1
#
_entry.id   AF-A0A328NMH3-F1
#
_cell.length_a   1.000
_cell.length_b   1.000
_cell.length_c   1.000
_cell.angle_alpha   90.00
_cell.angle_beta   90.00
_cell.angle_gamma   90.00
#
_symmetry.space_group_name_H-M   'P 1'
#
loop_
_entity.id
_entity.type
_entity.pdbx_description
1 polymer ?
#
loop_
_entity_poly.entity_id
_entity_poly.type
_entity_poly.pdbx_seq_one_letter_code
_entity_poly.pdbx_strand_id
1 'polypeptide(L)'
;MGIVRILAISGGGVRGVIPAVFLEQLERGLGSSINRHFDLISGTSTGGIIALAAAAGIPAREISSLYRQHGKQIFRPRIGGVLRRGGRYSDAPLKSALKEQFKNLRLGDMPVEAVVASSSLESFAGRVFSSTTDPQSSLVDVALASSAAPTYFPAASPIDSQRSYMDGGLWANNPALLAVLHAQHHLSKRVEDIRLLSIGTGTQPLGTTVAEANNIRTLSPRTVRFILEFLMSTQAWFSDTYTELLLSHNHFTRVNPVLPELVRLDDISKALAILPALAEREYEKTGTVLMRLIKTWGAQADSTNAKQDAPPEVVEPAVAENVSGLYPSRAYYHTHRGGRPTIDLYIDLAQVSLTMVSINLATGIAMDGILRKFRELITTRDRPVQICVSLPDPDCRHIFETLAPVLDTSTDELHGRIEMCIQRLRQFRAALPENLRTYFSIRVHRSIPNASAILIDQRTGDGRIQLETKPYGARMQDSFGFEVKSGSTFYTTLVTAYQELLDDGKMIDG
;
A
#
# COMPACT_ATOMS: atom_id res chain seq x y z
N MET A 1 -5.37 23.98 11.53
CA MET A 1 -6.15 22.80 11.96
C MET A 1 -5.17 21.64 12.14
N GLY A 2 -5.26 20.89 13.23
CA GLY A 2 -4.29 19.84 13.57
C GLY A 2 -4.54 18.50 12.87
N ILE A 3 -3.48 17.68 12.77
CA ILE A 3 -3.50 16.30 12.27
C ILE A 3 -4.57 15.47 13.00
N VAL A 4 -5.18 14.50 12.30
CA VAL A 4 -6.04 13.46 12.87
C VAL A 4 -5.43 12.09 12.62
N ARG A 5 -5.32 11.29 13.67
CA ARG A 5 -4.74 9.94 13.65
C ARG A 5 -5.85 8.91 13.72
N ILE A 6 -5.92 8.05 12.73
CA ILE A 6 -6.99 7.08 12.52
C ILE A 6 -6.44 5.67 12.65
N LEU A 7 -7.11 4.82 13.43
CA LEU A 7 -6.93 3.37 13.42
C LEU A 7 -8.17 2.73 12.80
N ALA A 8 -8.01 1.98 11.72
CA ALA A 8 -9.11 1.24 11.07
C ALA A 8 -8.87 -0.27 11.19
N ILE A 9 -9.88 -1.03 11.59
CA ILE A 9 -9.75 -2.47 11.87
C ILE A 9 -10.79 -3.25 11.06
N SER A 10 -10.30 -4.11 10.16
CA SER A 10 -11.18 -4.87 9.27
C SER A 10 -11.97 -5.96 10.01
N GLY A 11 -13.12 -6.34 9.45
CA GLY A 11 -13.90 -7.50 9.88
C GLY A 11 -13.30 -8.82 9.39
N GLY A 12 -13.68 -9.93 10.04
CA GLY A 12 -13.12 -11.25 9.72
C GLY A 12 -13.45 -12.40 10.66
N GLY A 13 -14.47 -12.29 11.51
CA GLY A 13 -14.86 -13.35 12.45
C GLY A 13 -13.72 -13.75 13.40
N VAL A 14 -13.45 -15.04 13.54
CA VAL A 14 -12.34 -15.55 14.38
C VAL A 14 -10.96 -15.03 13.96
N ARG A 15 -10.82 -14.53 12.72
CA ARG A 15 -9.55 -13.96 12.24
C ARG A 15 -9.21 -12.61 12.88
N GLY A 16 -10.14 -12.04 13.67
CA GLY A 16 -9.87 -10.92 14.58
C GLY A 16 -8.74 -11.16 15.59
N VAL A 17 -8.33 -12.43 15.77
CA VAL A 17 -7.09 -12.79 16.48
C VAL A 17 -5.88 -12.03 15.92
N ILE A 18 -5.77 -11.81 14.60
CA ILE A 18 -4.65 -11.08 14.00
C ILE A 18 -4.58 -9.65 14.54
N PRO A 19 -5.59 -8.77 14.31
CA PRO A 19 -5.52 -7.41 14.82
C PRO A 19 -5.46 -7.34 16.35
N ALA A 20 -6.12 -8.24 17.08
CA ALA A 20 -6.08 -8.21 18.55
C ALA A 20 -4.67 -8.52 19.11
N VAL A 21 -4.00 -9.55 18.59
CA VAL A 21 -2.63 -9.89 19.00
C VAL A 21 -1.64 -8.84 18.50
N PHE A 22 -1.83 -8.30 17.29
CA PHE A 22 -0.98 -7.24 16.77
C PHE A 22 -1.06 -5.97 17.63
N LEU A 23 -2.28 -5.55 18.01
CA LEU A 23 -2.47 -4.41 18.91
C LEU A 23 -1.91 -4.67 20.32
N GLU A 24 -1.94 -5.91 20.81
CA GLU A 24 -1.30 -6.27 22.08
C GLU A 24 0.23 -6.02 22.03
N GLN A 25 0.89 -6.40 20.94
CA GLN A 25 2.32 -6.14 20.76
C GLN A 25 2.60 -4.64 20.57
N LEU A 26 1.77 -3.96 19.78
CA LEU A 26 1.89 -2.53 19.53
C LEU A 26 1.71 -1.70 20.80
N GLU A 27 0.69 -2.00 21.62
CA GLU A 27 0.44 -1.35 22.91
C GLU A 27 1.63 -1.51 23.86
N ARG A 28 2.21 -2.73 23.92
CA ARG A 28 3.43 -2.99 24.71
C ARG A 28 4.61 -2.15 24.22
N GLY A 29 4.83 -2.10 22.92
CA GLY A 29 5.93 -1.33 22.33
C GLY A 29 5.77 0.19 22.47
N LEU A 30 4.53 0.68 22.45
CA LEU A 30 4.22 2.09 22.68
C LEU A 30 4.30 2.47 24.17
N GLY A 31 4.10 1.51 25.07
CA GLY A 31 4.15 1.71 26.53
C GLY A 31 2.92 2.42 27.09
N SER A 32 1.86 2.61 26.30
CA SER A 32 0.60 3.20 26.75
C SER A 32 -0.59 2.70 25.92
N SER A 33 -1.80 2.85 26.44
CA SER A 33 -3.03 2.35 25.83
C SER A 33 -3.25 2.86 24.40
N ILE A 34 -3.77 1.99 23.52
CA ILE A 34 -3.98 2.30 22.10
C ILE A 34 -4.74 3.62 21.89
N ASN A 35 -5.80 3.88 22.66
CA ASN A 35 -6.58 5.12 22.54
C ASN A 35 -5.77 6.42 22.71
N ARG A 36 -4.63 6.41 23.40
CA ARG A 36 -3.81 7.64 23.57
C ARG A 36 -3.10 8.06 22.28
N HIS A 37 -3.03 7.17 21.31
CA HIS A 37 -2.27 7.34 20.08
C HIS A 37 -3.13 7.69 18.86
N PHE A 38 -4.46 7.56 18.97
CA PHE A 38 -5.40 7.77 17.88
C PHE A 38 -6.54 8.70 18.30
N ASP A 39 -6.99 9.53 17.36
CA ASP A 39 -8.10 10.48 17.54
C ASP A 39 -9.44 9.89 17.07
N LEU A 40 -9.39 8.89 16.17
CA LEU A 40 -10.54 8.15 15.68
C LEU A 40 -10.16 6.66 15.53
N ILE A 41 -10.99 5.77 16.06
CA ILE A 41 -10.83 4.32 15.88
C ILE A 41 -12.08 3.76 15.21
N SER A 42 -11.90 3.14 14.05
CA SER A 42 -12.98 2.58 13.24
C SER A 42 -12.86 1.07 13.09
N GLY A 43 -14.00 0.38 13.04
CA GLY A 43 -14.04 -1.07 12.96
C GLY A 43 -15.30 -1.64 12.34
N THR A 44 -15.18 -2.83 11.76
CA THR A 44 -16.30 -3.59 11.22
C THR A 44 -16.33 -5.01 11.76
N SER A 45 -17.51 -5.52 12.14
CA SER A 45 -17.69 -6.86 12.67
C SER A 45 -16.78 -7.11 13.87
N THR A 46 -15.98 -8.17 13.84
CA THR A 46 -14.93 -8.40 14.84
C THR A 46 -13.99 -7.21 15.02
N GLY A 47 -13.65 -6.49 13.94
CA GLY A 47 -12.88 -5.25 14.00
C GLY A 47 -13.64 -4.13 14.71
N GLY A 48 -14.97 -4.11 14.64
CA GLY A 48 -15.83 -3.21 15.41
C GLY A 48 -15.76 -3.50 16.91
N ILE A 49 -15.78 -4.77 17.32
CA ILE A 49 -15.56 -5.18 18.72
C ILE A 49 -14.19 -4.69 19.21
N ILE A 50 -13.13 -4.93 18.43
CA ILE A 50 -11.77 -4.50 18.76
C ILE A 50 -11.67 -2.97 18.82
N ALA A 51 -12.27 -2.26 17.85
CA ALA A 51 -12.25 -0.80 17.78
C ALA A 51 -12.94 -0.16 18.98
N LEU A 52 -14.11 -0.68 19.37
CA LEU A 52 -14.83 -0.21 20.56
C LEU A 52 -14.02 -0.42 21.84
N ALA A 53 -13.40 -1.60 22.00
CA ALA A 53 -12.57 -1.89 23.14
C ALA A 53 -11.33 -0.99 23.20
N ALA A 54 -10.62 -0.86 22.08
CA ALA A 54 -9.45 0.00 21.97
C ALA A 54 -9.81 1.45 22.25
N ALA A 55 -10.91 1.98 21.69
CA ALA A 55 -11.39 3.34 21.92
C ALA A 55 -11.76 3.59 23.39
N ALA A 56 -12.39 2.61 24.05
CA ALA A 56 -12.69 2.66 25.48
C ALA A 56 -11.45 2.64 26.39
N GLY A 57 -10.25 2.42 25.83
CA GLY A 57 -9.02 2.28 26.61
C GLY A 57 -8.88 0.92 27.30
N ILE A 58 -9.64 -0.09 26.86
CA ILE A 58 -9.47 -1.46 27.33
C ILE A 58 -8.10 -1.98 26.86
N PRO A 59 -7.28 -2.58 27.74
CA PRO A 59 -5.97 -3.11 27.35
C PRO A 59 -6.07 -4.12 26.21
N ALA A 60 -5.20 -4.01 25.22
CA ALA A 60 -5.22 -4.86 24.03
C ALA A 60 -5.07 -6.36 24.35
N ARG A 61 -4.40 -6.71 25.46
CA ARG A 61 -4.34 -8.08 25.99
C ARG A 61 -5.71 -8.66 26.39
N GLU A 62 -6.63 -7.82 26.86
CA GLU A 62 -8.00 -8.25 27.23
C GLU A 62 -8.86 -8.43 25.97
N ILE A 63 -8.63 -7.60 24.95
CA ILE A 63 -9.21 -7.78 23.62
C ILE A 63 -8.79 -9.13 23.03
N SER A 64 -7.50 -9.48 23.11
CA SER A 64 -7.00 -10.75 22.57
C SER A 64 -7.48 -11.96 23.39
N SER A 65 -7.71 -11.82 24.70
CA SER A 65 -8.25 -12.90 25.54
C SER A 65 -9.69 -13.26 25.20
N LEU A 66 -10.49 -12.33 24.66
CA LEU A 66 -11.86 -12.62 24.20
C LEU A 66 -11.90 -13.83 23.25
N TYR A 67 -11.00 -13.87 22.27
CA TYR A 67 -10.93 -14.96 21.29
C TYR A 67 -10.44 -16.26 21.92
N ARG A 68 -9.45 -16.20 22.81
CA ARG A 68 -8.87 -17.37 23.48
C ARG A 68 -9.85 -18.03 24.45
N GLN A 69 -10.58 -17.23 25.23
CA GLN A 69 -11.43 -17.69 26.31
C GLN A 69 -12.86 -17.98 25.84
N HIS A 70 -13.45 -17.09 25.04
CA HIS A 70 -14.86 -17.18 24.64
C HIS A 70 -15.08 -17.69 23.21
N GLY A 71 -14.05 -17.69 22.35
CA GLY A 71 -14.20 -18.04 20.93
C GLY A 71 -14.86 -19.40 20.69
N LYS A 72 -14.50 -20.43 21.47
CA LYS A 72 -15.11 -21.78 21.38
C LYS A 72 -16.59 -21.79 21.77
N GLN A 73 -17.00 -20.92 22.69
CA GLN A 73 -18.39 -20.81 23.13
C GLN A 73 -19.23 -20.00 22.13
N ILE A 74 -18.65 -18.91 21.60
CA ILE A 74 -19.28 -18.05 20.58
C ILE A 74 -19.57 -18.83 19.30
N PHE A 75 -18.59 -19.60 18.82
CA PHE A 75 -18.72 -20.39 17.60
C PHE A 75 -19.13 -21.85 17.86
N ARG A 76 -19.91 -22.10 18.92
CA ARG A 76 -20.52 -23.42 19.18
C ARG A 76 -21.79 -23.57 18.31
N PRO A 77 -21.83 -24.49 17.33
CA PRO A 77 -23.00 -24.66 16.48
C PRO A 77 -24.25 -25.02 17.26
N ARG A 78 -25.39 -24.47 16.83
CA ARG A 78 -26.71 -24.83 17.36
C ARG A 78 -27.08 -26.27 17.00
N ILE A 79 -27.67 -27.01 17.95
CA ILE A 79 -28.15 -28.39 17.76
C ILE A 79 -29.31 -28.39 16.74
N GLY A 80 -29.33 -29.31 15.76
CA GLY A 80 -30.45 -29.48 14.82
C GLY A 80 -30.18 -29.28 13.32
N GLY A 81 -28.95 -28.94 12.92
CA GLY A 81 -28.51 -29.02 11.51
C GLY A 81 -29.35 -28.23 10.49
N VAL A 82 -29.62 -28.84 9.33
CA VAL A 82 -30.20 -28.22 8.11
C VAL A 82 -31.70 -27.90 8.23
N LEU A 83 -32.42 -28.51 9.19
CA LEU A 83 -33.86 -28.27 9.42
C LEU A 83 -34.15 -26.96 10.18
N ARG A 84 -33.12 -26.24 10.63
CA ARG A 84 -33.28 -25.13 11.57
C ARG A 84 -33.40 -23.77 10.84
N ARG A 85 -34.41 -22.97 11.23
CA ARG A 85 -34.52 -21.55 10.83
C ARG A 85 -33.59 -20.69 11.70
N GLY A 86 -32.90 -19.72 11.09
CA GLY A 86 -32.01 -18.77 11.77
C GLY A 86 -30.50 -19.04 11.57
N GLY A 87 -29.65 -18.23 12.21
CA GLY A 87 -28.19 -18.35 12.10
C GLY A 87 -27.61 -19.63 12.72
N ARG A 88 -26.46 -20.08 12.21
CA ARG A 88 -25.73 -21.27 12.68
C ARG A 88 -25.34 -21.21 14.16
N TYR A 89 -25.10 -20.01 14.67
CA TYR A 89 -24.67 -19.72 16.04
C TYR A 89 -25.72 -18.89 16.77
N SER A 90 -25.69 -19.00 18.11
CA SER A 90 -26.43 -18.09 18.99
C SER A 90 -25.63 -16.83 19.21
N ASP A 91 -26.30 -15.68 19.28
CA ASP A 91 -25.71 -14.40 19.69
C ASP A 91 -25.51 -14.34 21.22
N ALA A 92 -26.28 -15.10 22.01
CA ALA A 92 -26.21 -15.10 23.48
C ALA A 92 -24.78 -15.24 24.08
N PRO A 93 -23.89 -16.17 23.65
CA PRO A 93 -22.53 -16.24 24.18
C PRO A 93 -21.69 -15.01 23.84
N LEU A 94 -21.84 -14.47 22.63
CA LEU A 94 -21.17 -13.24 22.22
C LEU A 94 -21.69 -12.06 23.05
N LYS A 95 -23.01 -11.92 23.20
CA LYS A 95 -23.64 -10.90 24.04
C LYS A 95 -23.16 -10.97 25.49
N SER A 96 -23.00 -12.16 26.05
CA SER A 96 -22.48 -12.34 27.41
C SER A 96 -21.05 -11.85 27.53
N ALA A 97 -20.17 -12.25 26.60
CA ALA A 97 -18.77 -11.83 26.61
C ALA A 97 -18.62 -10.32 26.39
N LEU A 98 -19.44 -9.73 25.50
CA LEU A 98 -19.46 -8.28 25.29
C LEU A 98 -19.96 -7.51 26.51
N LYS A 99 -20.96 -8.04 27.24
CA LYS A 99 -21.43 -7.44 28.51
C LYS A 99 -20.37 -7.50 29.60
N GLU A 100 -19.60 -8.59 29.67
CA GLU A 100 -18.49 -8.71 30.61
C GLU A 100 -17.42 -7.66 30.31
N GLN A 101 -17.07 -7.48 29.03
CA GLN A 101 -16.03 -6.56 28.59
C GLN A 101 -16.44 -5.08 28.65
N PHE A 102 -17.62 -4.73 28.10
CA PHE A 102 -18.07 -3.35 27.95
C PHE A 102 -18.96 -2.86 29.09
N LYS A 103 -19.47 -3.76 29.94
CA LYS A 103 -20.40 -3.43 31.02
C LYS A 103 -21.59 -2.63 30.46
N ASN A 104 -21.76 -1.40 30.94
CA ASN A 104 -22.86 -0.49 30.56
C ASN A 104 -22.38 0.70 29.71
N LEU A 105 -21.17 0.64 29.15
CA LEU A 105 -20.61 1.73 28.35
C LEU A 105 -21.46 2.00 27.10
N ARG A 106 -21.56 3.29 26.76
CA ARG A 106 -22.19 3.80 25.53
C ARG A 106 -21.15 4.47 24.65
N LEU A 107 -21.50 4.71 23.40
CA LEU A 107 -20.63 5.40 22.44
C LEU A 107 -20.22 6.80 22.89
N GLY A 108 -21.12 7.53 23.56
CA GLY A 108 -20.84 8.87 24.11
C GLY A 108 -19.90 8.87 25.32
N ASP A 109 -19.66 7.72 25.93
CA ASP A 109 -18.72 7.58 27.06
C ASP A 109 -17.27 7.36 26.60
N MET A 110 -17.04 7.28 25.27
CA MET A 110 -15.72 6.95 24.71
C MET A 110 -14.75 8.13 24.79
N PRO A 111 -13.50 7.92 25.27
CA PRO A 111 -12.49 8.97 25.32
C PRO A 111 -11.93 9.33 23.93
N VAL A 112 -12.22 8.51 22.90
CA VAL A 112 -11.80 8.68 21.51
C VAL A 112 -12.99 8.41 20.60
N GLU A 113 -13.10 9.12 19.48
CA GLU A 113 -14.18 8.91 18.51
C GLU A 113 -14.15 7.47 17.98
N ALA A 114 -15.22 6.71 18.25
CA ALA A 114 -15.39 5.37 17.73
C ALA A 114 -16.36 5.37 16.53
N VAL A 115 -16.01 4.66 15.45
CA VAL A 115 -16.83 4.56 14.24
C VAL A 115 -17.02 3.10 13.83
N VAL A 116 -18.25 2.58 13.89
CA VAL A 116 -18.53 1.15 13.65
C VAL A 116 -19.52 0.96 12.51
N ALA A 117 -19.13 0.18 11.50
CA ALA A 117 -20.00 -0.13 10.36
C ALA A 117 -20.98 -1.29 10.67
N SER A 118 -22.21 -1.16 10.18
CA SER A 118 -23.29 -2.14 10.25
C SER A 118 -24.22 -1.96 9.03
N SER A 119 -25.27 -2.75 8.89
CA SER A 119 -26.24 -2.69 7.79
C SER A 119 -27.65 -2.66 8.36
N SER A 120 -28.51 -1.72 7.94
CA SER A 120 -29.93 -1.70 8.36
C SER A 120 -30.78 -2.56 7.43
N LEU A 121 -31.61 -3.42 8.03
CA LEU A 121 -32.54 -4.26 7.29
C LEU A 121 -33.79 -3.51 6.83
N GLU A 122 -34.17 -2.44 7.52
CA GLU A 122 -35.34 -1.65 7.17
C GLU A 122 -35.12 -0.83 5.90
N SER A 123 -33.92 -0.25 5.76
CA SER A 123 -33.61 0.65 4.65
C SER A 123 -32.77 0.00 3.55
N PHE A 124 -32.33 -1.25 3.71
CA PHE A 124 -31.39 -1.92 2.81
C PHE A 124 -30.14 -1.07 2.53
N ALA A 125 -29.64 -0.38 3.56
CA ALA A 125 -28.53 0.57 3.43
C ALA A 125 -27.44 0.32 4.47
N GLY A 126 -26.23 0.80 4.16
CA GLY A 126 -25.15 0.87 5.13
C GLY A 126 -25.53 1.77 6.32
N ARG A 127 -25.13 1.36 7.52
CA ARG A 127 -25.33 2.11 8.76
C ARG A 127 -23.99 2.28 9.46
N VAL A 128 -23.67 3.51 9.86
CA VAL A 128 -22.43 3.83 10.57
C VAL A 128 -22.80 4.34 11.94
N PHE A 129 -22.48 3.60 13.00
CA PHE A 129 -22.63 4.08 14.38
C PHE A 129 -21.39 4.89 14.76
N SER A 130 -21.55 6.04 15.40
CA SER A 130 -20.41 6.80 15.91
C SER A 130 -20.64 7.46 17.25
N SER A 131 -19.56 7.75 17.98
CA SER A 131 -19.62 8.52 19.23
C SER A 131 -20.25 9.89 19.04
N THR A 132 -20.02 10.53 17.89
CA THR A 132 -20.58 11.83 17.55
C THR A 132 -22.08 11.76 17.19
N THR A 133 -22.51 10.77 16.41
CA THR A 133 -23.89 10.70 15.89
C THR A 133 -24.84 9.90 16.74
N ASP A 134 -24.32 8.96 17.54
CA ASP A 134 -25.10 7.95 18.26
C ASP A 134 -24.68 7.78 19.73
N PRO A 135 -24.46 8.86 20.50
CA PRO A 135 -23.82 8.80 21.82
C PRO A 135 -24.57 7.93 22.83
N GLN A 136 -25.88 7.74 22.66
CA GLN A 136 -26.71 6.95 23.57
C GLN A 136 -26.66 5.44 23.30
N SER A 137 -26.05 5.01 22.20
CA SER A 137 -26.04 3.60 21.80
C SER A 137 -25.09 2.79 22.69
N SER A 138 -25.58 1.67 23.21
CA SER A 138 -24.80 0.70 23.98
C SER A 138 -23.69 0.08 23.14
N LEU A 139 -22.47 -0.01 23.68
CA LEU A 139 -21.36 -0.66 22.98
C LEU A 139 -21.66 -2.13 22.67
N VAL A 140 -22.35 -2.82 23.57
CA VAL A 140 -22.76 -4.22 23.37
C VAL A 140 -23.68 -4.35 22.16
N ASP A 141 -24.67 -3.47 22.04
CA ASP A 141 -25.64 -3.53 20.96
C ASP A 141 -25.03 -3.12 19.62
N VAL A 142 -24.15 -2.13 19.61
CA VAL A 142 -23.39 -1.71 18.41
C VAL A 142 -22.47 -2.83 17.94
N ALA A 143 -21.75 -3.48 18.86
CA ALA A 143 -20.89 -4.63 18.55
C ALA A 143 -21.69 -5.81 17.97
N LEU A 144 -22.86 -6.13 18.54
CA LEU A 144 -23.76 -7.17 18.02
C LEU A 144 -24.30 -6.81 16.63
N ALA A 145 -24.74 -5.57 16.43
CA ALA A 145 -25.21 -5.07 15.13
C ALA A 145 -24.13 -5.15 14.05
N SER A 146 -22.89 -4.80 14.39
CA SER A 146 -21.76 -4.87 13.47
C SER A 146 -21.33 -6.30 13.15
N SER A 147 -21.59 -7.27 14.04
CA SER A 147 -21.10 -8.66 13.92
C SER A 147 -22.16 -9.68 13.50
N ALA A 148 -23.38 -9.24 13.20
CA ALA A 148 -24.52 -10.09 12.85
C ALA A 148 -24.41 -10.64 11.40
N ALA A 149 -23.37 -11.44 11.13
CA ALA A 149 -23.05 -11.93 9.79
C ALA A 149 -24.12 -12.91 9.28
N PRO A 150 -24.66 -12.71 8.05
CA PRO A 150 -25.68 -13.59 7.50
C PRO A 150 -25.24 -15.05 7.49
N THR A 151 -26.17 -15.97 7.78
CA THR A 151 -25.93 -17.41 7.98
C THR A 151 -25.14 -17.81 9.23
N TYR A 152 -24.37 -16.90 9.84
CA TYR A 152 -23.62 -17.15 11.08
C TYR A 152 -24.46 -16.78 12.31
N PHE A 153 -24.88 -15.53 12.43
CA PHE A 153 -25.63 -15.01 13.57
C PHE A 153 -27.03 -14.54 13.17
N PRO A 154 -27.99 -14.48 14.11
CA PRO A 154 -29.25 -13.79 13.86
C PRO A 154 -29.02 -12.28 13.65
N ALA A 155 -29.95 -11.60 12.97
CA ALA A 155 -29.96 -10.15 12.93
C ALA A 155 -30.03 -9.59 14.36
N ALA A 156 -29.30 -8.51 14.62
CA ALA A 156 -29.28 -7.87 15.92
C ALA A 156 -30.40 -6.85 16.02
N SER A 157 -31.20 -6.94 17.06
CA SER A 157 -32.21 -5.93 17.41
C SER A 157 -31.86 -5.39 18.81
N PRO A 158 -31.18 -4.24 18.91
CA PRO A 158 -30.95 -3.56 20.18
C PRO A 158 -32.27 -3.41 20.96
N ILE A 159 -32.23 -3.60 22.29
CA ILE A 159 -33.43 -3.79 23.14
C ILE A 159 -34.42 -2.62 23.02
N ASP A 160 -33.93 -1.41 22.74
CA ASP A 160 -34.73 -0.17 22.65
C ASP A 160 -34.92 0.35 21.21
N SER A 161 -34.62 -0.45 20.19
CA SER A 161 -34.78 -0.03 18.78
C SER A 161 -35.77 -0.91 18.04
N GLN A 162 -36.72 -0.30 17.32
CA GLN A 162 -37.56 -1.01 16.33
C GLN A 162 -36.79 -1.41 15.06
N ARG A 163 -35.45 -1.35 15.09
CA ARG A 163 -34.58 -1.57 13.94
C ARG A 163 -33.76 -2.83 14.13
N SER A 164 -33.47 -3.49 13.03
CA SER A 164 -32.75 -4.74 12.94
C SER A 164 -31.55 -4.56 12.04
N TYR A 165 -30.41 -5.06 12.50
CA TYR A 165 -29.13 -4.83 11.88
C TYR A 165 -28.44 -6.13 11.48
N MET A 166 -27.66 -6.06 10.42
CA MET A 166 -26.73 -7.09 9.98
C MET A 166 -25.30 -6.56 9.95
N ASP A 167 -24.36 -7.48 9.77
CA ASP A 167 -22.92 -7.18 9.74
C ASP A 167 -22.56 -6.08 8.72
N GLY A 168 -21.65 -5.19 9.13
CA GLY A 168 -21.15 -4.10 8.28
C GLY A 168 -20.24 -4.58 7.15
N GLY A 169 -19.70 -5.79 7.27
CA GLY A 169 -18.87 -6.44 6.26
C GLY A 169 -19.61 -6.74 4.95
N LEU A 170 -20.92 -6.56 4.91
CA LEU A 170 -21.68 -6.57 3.66
C LEU A 170 -21.30 -5.42 2.71
N TRP A 171 -20.82 -4.28 3.24
CA TRP A 171 -20.48 -3.11 2.41
C TRP A 171 -19.19 -2.38 2.81
N ALA A 172 -18.74 -2.48 4.07
CA ALA A 172 -17.52 -1.84 4.58
C ALA A 172 -16.71 -2.76 5.52
N ASN A 173 -16.26 -3.92 5.04
CA ASN A 173 -15.49 -4.92 5.79
C ASN A 173 -14.10 -4.38 6.15
N ASN A 174 -13.54 -3.53 5.31
CA ASN A 174 -12.44 -2.66 5.67
C ASN A 174 -12.98 -1.23 5.82
N PRO A 175 -13.02 -0.67 7.03
CA PRO A 175 -13.61 0.65 7.25
C PRO A 175 -12.60 1.80 7.07
N ALA A 176 -11.43 1.57 6.46
CA ALA A 176 -10.41 2.62 6.29
C ALA A 176 -10.94 3.83 5.49
N LEU A 177 -11.55 3.59 4.33
CA LEU A 177 -12.12 4.65 3.51
C LEU A 177 -13.30 5.33 4.23
N LEU A 178 -14.13 4.54 4.92
CA LEU A 178 -15.22 5.06 5.75
C LEU A 178 -14.69 6.02 6.83
N ALA A 179 -13.60 5.68 7.50
CA ALA A 179 -13.00 6.50 8.55
C ALA A 179 -12.43 7.82 8.00
N VAL A 180 -11.83 7.80 6.80
CA VAL A 180 -11.40 9.03 6.09
C VAL A 180 -12.60 9.95 5.86
N LEU A 181 -13.68 9.43 5.27
CA LEU A 181 -14.89 10.20 5.00
C LEU A 181 -15.54 10.73 6.29
N HIS A 182 -15.56 9.93 7.36
CA HIS A 182 -16.05 10.36 8.67
C HIS A 182 -15.22 11.51 9.23
N ALA A 183 -13.89 11.43 9.15
CA ALA A 183 -13.01 12.51 9.59
C ALA A 183 -13.21 13.79 8.77
N GLN A 184 -13.46 13.69 7.46
CA GLN A 184 -13.74 14.85 6.62
C GLN A 184 -15.08 15.50 6.97
N HIS A 185 -16.16 14.72 7.04
CA HIS A 185 -17.51 15.25 7.15
C HIS A 185 -17.94 15.57 8.58
N HIS A 186 -17.51 14.77 9.56
CA HIS A 186 -17.91 14.93 10.96
C HIS A 186 -16.85 15.61 11.82
N LEU A 187 -15.56 15.49 11.46
CA LEU A 187 -14.46 16.15 12.19
C LEU A 187 -13.87 17.35 11.43
N SER A 188 -14.41 17.69 10.25
CA SER A 188 -13.97 18.81 9.41
C SER A 188 -12.47 18.79 9.08
N LYS A 189 -11.91 17.60 8.87
CA LYS A 189 -10.48 17.40 8.55
C LYS A 189 -10.25 17.38 7.05
N ARG A 190 -9.12 17.91 6.60
CA ARG A 190 -8.69 17.79 5.21
C ARG A 190 -7.90 16.50 5.03
N VAL A 191 -7.87 15.98 3.80
CA VAL A 191 -7.20 14.72 3.45
C VAL A 191 -5.72 14.72 3.83
N GLU A 192 -5.04 15.85 3.62
CA GLU A 192 -3.63 16.08 3.96
C GLU A 192 -3.34 16.01 5.47
N ASP A 193 -4.35 16.28 6.30
CA ASP A 193 -4.24 16.28 7.76
C ASP A 193 -4.54 14.89 8.37
N ILE A 194 -4.91 13.89 7.55
CA ILE A 194 -5.22 12.53 8.01
C ILE A 194 -3.96 11.67 8.03
N ARG A 195 -3.78 10.89 9.10
CA ARG A 195 -2.83 9.78 9.20
C ARG A 195 -3.59 8.53 9.59
N LEU A 196 -3.44 7.44 8.84
CA LEU A 196 -4.28 6.26 8.99
C LEU A 196 -3.44 4.98 9.06
N LEU A 197 -3.60 4.23 10.15
CA LEU A 197 -3.17 2.84 10.26
C LEU A 197 -4.39 1.94 10.05
N SER A 198 -4.33 1.06 9.06
CA SER A 198 -5.36 0.05 8.80
C SER A 198 -4.81 -1.34 9.09
N ILE A 199 -5.51 -2.11 9.93
CA ILE A 199 -5.13 -3.47 10.31
C ILE A 199 -6.19 -4.47 9.82
N GLY A 200 -5.76 -5.44 9.04
CA GLY A 200 -6.60 -6.45 8.42
C GLY A 200 -6.64 -7.75 9.20
N THR A 201 -7.57 -8.63 8.83
CA THR A 201 -7.71 -9.99 9.41
C THR A 201 -7.12 -11.08 8.52
N GLY A 202 -6.17 -10.71 7.67
CA GLY A 202 -5.45 -11.60 6.78
C GLY A 202 -6.14 -11.86 5.44
N THR A 203 -5.32 -11.93 4.39
CA THR A 203 -5.74 -12.25 3.02
C THR A 203 -5.59 -13.75 2.76
N GLN A 204 -6.58 -14.38 2.15
CA GLN A 204 -6.50 -15.80 1.80
C GLN A 204 -5.39 -16.05 0.75
N PRO A 205 -4.68 -17.19 0.79
CA PRO A 205 -3.62 -17.50 -0.16
C PRO A 205 -4.13 -17.69 -1.61
N LEU A 206 -3.33 -17.24 -2.57
CA LEU A 206 -3.62 -17.32 -4.01
C LEU A 206 -3.83 -18.77 -4.49
N GLY A 207 -4.74 -18.97 -5.45
CA GLY A 207 -4.95 -20.27 -6.13
C GLY A 207 -5.91 -21.24 -5.44
N THR A 208 -6.39 -20.94 -4.24
CA THR A 208 -7.29 -21.85 -3.48
C THR A 208 -8.76 -21.77 -3.88
N THR A 209 -9.17 -20.75 -4.65
CA THR A 209 -10.59 -20.40 -4.87
C THR A 209 -11.12 -20.74 -6.26
N VAL A 210 -10.27 -20.95 -7.27
CA VAL A 210 -10.72 -21.22 -8.66
C VAL A 210 -11.45 -22.56 -8.75
N ALA A 211 -10.93 -23.60 -8.10
CA ALA A 211 -11.58 -24.90 -8.02
C ALA A 211 -12.90 -24.84 -7.23
N GLU A 212 -12.99 -24.00 -6.19
CA GLU A 212 -14.25 -23.80 -5.45
C GLU A 212 -15.29 -23.06 -6.28
N ALA A 213 -14.89 -22.02 -7.01
CA ALA A 213 -15.76 -21.24 -7.89
C ALA A 213 -16.36 -22.09 -9.03
N ASN A 214 -15.55 -22.93 -9.67
CA ASN A 214 -16.00 -23.79 -10.77
C ASN A 214 -16.89 -24.96 -10.32
N ASN A 215 -16.85 -25.32 -9.02
CA ASN A 215 -17.65 -26.39 -8.44
C ASN A 215 -18.83 -25.86 -7.60
N ILE A 216 -19.22 -24.60 -7.79
CA ILE A 216 -20.36 -24.00 -7.10
C ILE A 216 -21.63 -24.80 -7.42
N ARG A 217 -22.30 -25.28 -6.36
CA ARG A 217 -23.65 -25.86 -6.45
C ARG A 217 -24.70 -24.82 -6.07
N THR A 218 -25.78 -24.73 -6.84
CA THR A 218 -26.91 -23.84 -6.57
C THR A 218 -27.46 -24.11 -5.16
N LEU A 219 -27.60 -23.06 -4.34
CA LEU A 219 -28.22 -23.08 -3.00
C LEU A 219 -27.50 -23.91 -1.91
N SER A 220 -26.20 -24.19 -2.04
CA SER A 220 -25.45 -24.85 -0.95
C SER A 220 -24.95 -23.85 0.12
N PRO A 221 -24.89 -24.22 1.42
CA PRO A 221 -24.28 -23.37 2.46
C PRO A 221 -22.80 -23.05 2.19
N ARG A 222 -22.09 -23.90 1.43
CA ARG A 222 -20.72 -23.63 1.00
C ARG A 222 -20.68 -22.49 -0.02
N THR A 223 -21.59 -22.51 -0.98
CA THR A 223 -21.74 -21.46 -2.01
C THR A 223 -22.05 -20.10 -1.39
N VAL A 224 -23.01 -20.04 -0.47
CA VAL A 224 -23.38 -18.78 0.19
C VAL A 224 -22.19 -18.20 0.95
N ARG A 225 -21.44 -19.03 1.69
CA ARG A 225 -20.23 -18.59 2.38
C ARG A 225 -19.15 -18.09 1.43
N PHE A 226 -18.88 -18.82 0.34
CA PHE A 226 -17.92 -18.42 -0.66
C PHE A 226 -18.27 -17.04 -1.26
N ILE A 227 -19.54 -16.84 -1.64
CA ILE A 227 -20.00 -15.55 -2.18
C ILE A 227 -19.83 -14.43 -1.15
N LEU A 228 -20.22 -14.67 0.11
CA LEU A 228 -20.07 -13.66 1.18
C LEU A 228 -18.60 -13.32 1.42
N GLU A 229 -17.73 -14.32 1.55
CA GLU A 229 -16.28 -14.10 1.74
C GLU A 229 -15.64 -13.40 0.54
N PHE A 230 -16.06 -13.75 -0.69
CA PHE A 230 -15.61 -13.09 -1.91
C PHE A 230 -16.04 -11.62 -1.93
N LEU A 231 -17.32 -11.31 -1.70
CA LEU A 231 -17.83 -9.94 -1.62
C LEU A 231 -17.11 -9.13 -0.54
N MET A 232 -16.94 -9.68 0.66
CA MET A 232 -16.19 -9.06 1.75
C MET A 232 -14.73 -8.78 1.40
N SER A 233 -14.10 -9.65 0.60
CA SER A 233 -12.70 -9.50 0.19
C SER A 233 -12.54 -8.46 -0.92
N THR A 234 -13.43 -8.46 -1.92
CA THR A 234 -13.36 -7.49 -3.03
C THR A 234 -13.66 -6.07 -2.58
N GLN A 235 -14.63 -5.88 -1.69
CA GLN A 235 -14.90 -4.56 -1.11
C GLN A 235 -13.80 -4.11 -0.12
N ALA A 236 -13.15 -5.04 0.59
CA ALA A 236 -12.00 -4.69 1.42
C ALA A 236 -10.81 -4.20 0.57
N TRP A 237 -10.56 -4.86 -0.57
CA TRP A 237 -9.57 -4.43 -1.57
C TRP A 237 -9.92 -3.06 -2.16
N PHE A 238 -11.20 -2.81 -2.47
CA PHE A 238 -11.66 -1.50 -2.92
C PHE A 238 -11.35 -0.42 -1.87
N SER A 239 -11.72 -0.63 -0.61
CA SER A 239 -11.41 0.35 0.45
C SER A 239 -9.91 0.57 0.62
N ASP A 240 -9.08 -0.48 0.60
CA ASP A 240 -7.62 -0.35 0.71
C ASP A 240 -7.06 0.49 -0.44
N THR A 241 -7.41 0.13 -1.68
CA THR A 241 -6.93 0.79 -2.90
C THR A 241 -7.30 2.27 -2.93
N TYR A 242 -8.57 2.61 -2.67
CA TYR A 242 -9.02 3.99 -2.76
C TYR A 242 -8.58 4.83 -1.56
N THR A 243 -8.37 4.23 -0.38
CA THR A 243 -7.75 4.93 0.75
C THR A 243 -6.30 5.29 0.42
N GLU A 244 -5.54 4.38 -0.18
CA GLU A 244 -4.16 4.63 -0.62
C GLU A 244 -4.07 5.66 -1.76
N LEU A 245 -5.09 5.75 -2.63
CA LEU A 245 -5.14 6.79 -3.66
C LEU A 245 -5.47 8.17 -3.07
N LEU A 246 -6.34 8.23 -2.06
CA LEU A 246 -6.72 9.49 -1.42
C LEU A 246 -5.64 10.00 -0.47
N LEU A 247 -5.07 9.13 0.34
CA LEU A 247 -4.02 9.47 1.29
C LEU A 247 -2.65 9.23 0.64
N SER A 248 -1.73 10.19 0.74
CA SER A 248 -0.35 9.96 0.30
C SER A 248 0.25 8.71 0.99
N HIS A 249 1.20 8.00 0.37
CA HIS A 249 1.79 6.76 0.93
C HIS A 249 2.39 6.94 2.34
N ASN A 250 2.76 8.17 2.72
CA ASN A 250 3.28 8.48 4.05
C ASN A 250 2.17 8.67 5.11
N HIS A 251 0.91 8.76 4.67
CA HIS A 251 -0.26 9.04 5.50
C HIS A 251 -1.18 7.83 5.64
N PHE A 252 -0.93 6.74 4.90
CA PHE A 252 -1.66 5.49 4.99
C PHE A 252 -0.69 4.32 5.18
N THR A 253 -0.92 3.52 6.21
CA THR A 253 -0.17 2.28 6.42
C THR A 253 -1.13 1.13 6.61
N ARG A 254 -0.96 0.07 5.81
CA ARG A 254 -1.78 -1.14 5.86
C ARG A 254 -0.98 -2.31 6.40
N VAL A 255 -1.47 -2.93 7.47
CA VAL A 255 -0.95 -4.19 8.01
C VAL A 255 -1.99 -5.27 7.73
N ASN A 256 -1.71 -6.17 6.80
CA ASN A 256 -2.63 -7.25 6.47
C ASN A 256 -1.85 -8.48 5.95
N PRO A 257 -1.49 -9.44 6.82
CA PRO A 257 -0.65 -10.57 6.43
C PRO A 257 -1.38 -11.52 5.48
N VAL A 258 -0.63 -12.21 4.62
CA VAL A 258 -1.19 -13.34 3.84
C VAL A 258 -1.28 -14.56 4.76
N LEU A 259 -2.44 -15.20 4.78
CA LEU A 259 -2.66 -16.41 5.56
C LEU A 259 -1.88 -17.58 4.94
N PRO A 260 -1.20 -18.41 5.75
CA PRO A 260 -0.43 -19.56 5.24
C PRO A 260 -1.33 -20.64 4.65
N GLU A 261 -2.58 -20.71 5.11
CA GLU A 261 -3.61 -21.60 4.59
C GLU A 261 -5.01 -21.01 4.80
N LEU A 262 -6.03 -21.64 4.21
CA LEU A 262 -7.42 -21.23 4.38
C LEU A 262 -7.84 -21.35 5.85
N VAL A 263 -8.12 -20.20 6.48
CA VAL A 263 -8.76 -20.08 7.79
C VAL A 263 -10.13 -19.45 7.59
N ARG A 264 -11.19 -20.18 7.94
CA ARG A 264 -12.58 -19.69 7.80
C ARG A 264 -12.96 -18.72 8.90
N LEU A 265 -14.00 -17.92 8.66
CA LEU A 265 -14.53 -16.93 9.59
C LEU A 265 -15.01 -17.49 10.95
N ASP A 266 -15.31 -18.78 11.05
CA ASP A 266 -15.79 -19.48 12.25
C ASP A 266 -14.85 -20.59 12.78
N ASP A 267 -13.70 -20.81 12.14
CA ASP A 267 -12.79 -21.91 12.51
C ASP A 267 -11.86 -21.50 13.66
N ILE A 268 -12.42 -21.42 14.86
CA ILE A 268 -11.69 -20.95 16.05
C ILE A 268 -10.48 -21.84 16.38
N SER A 269 -10.57 -23.15 16.16
CA SER A 269 -9.47 -24.08 16.47
C SER A 269 -8.27 -23.80 15.57
N LYS A 270 -8.49 -23.66 14.25
CA LYS A 270 -7.44 -23.32 13.31
C LYS A 270 -6.93 -21.89 13.51
N ALA A 271 -7.83 -20.95 13.79
CA ALA A 271 -7.47 -19.56 14.06
C ALA A 271 -6.51 -19.43 15.24
N LEU A 272 -6.81 -20.07 16.38
CA LEU A 272 -5.95 -20.02 17.57
C LEU A 272 -4.61 -20.77 17.39
N ALA A 273 -4.56 -21.76 16.49
CA ALA A 273 -3.33 -22.51 16.22
C ALA A 273 -2.33 -21.73 15.34
N ILE A 274 -2.82 -20.85 14.45
CA ILE A 274 -1.99 -20.26 13.38
C ILE A 274 -1.83 -18.75 13.55
N LEU A 275 -2.93 -18.06 13.83
CA LEU A 275 -3.00 -16.61 13.69
C LEU A 275 -2.21 -15.81 14.73
N PRO A 276 -2.06 -16.24 16.01
CA PRO A 276 -1.24 -15.52 16.97
C PRO A 276 0.22 -15.38 16.52
N ALA A 277 0.85 -16.49 16.11
CA ALA A 277 2.24 -16.48 15.65
C ALA A 277 2.40 -15.68 14.35
N LEU A 278 1.39 -15.71 13.46
CA LEU A 278 1.38 -14.88 12.26
C LEU A 278 1.34 -13.39 12.60
N ALA A 279 0.50 -12.98 13.55
CA ALA A 279 0.38 -11.59 13.99
C ALA A 279 1.67 -11.10 14.68
N GLU A 280 2.30 -11.93 15.51
CA GLU A 280 3.59 -11.63 16.15
C GLU A 280 4.69 -11.42 15.11
N ARG A 281 4.82 -12.32 14.13
CA ARG A 281 5.78 -12.17 13.02
C ARG A 281 5.51 -10.92 12.19
N GLU A 282 4.24 -10.58 11.97
CA GLU A 282 3.89 -9.36 11.23
C GLU A 282 4.26 -8.10 12.03
N TYR A 283 4.10 -8.14 13.34
CA TYR A 283 4.59 -7.09 14.24
C TYR A 283 6.12 -7.01 14.27
N GLU A 284 6.84 -8.12 14.30
CA GLU A 284 8.32 -8.11 14.24
C GLU A 284 8.83 -7.42 12.96
N LYS A 285 8.14 -7.62 11.83
CA LYS A 285 8.49 -6.98 10.56
C LYS A 285 8.19 -5.48 10.51
N THR A 286 7.07 -5.05 11.08
CA THR A 286 6.50 -3.71 10.84
C THR A 286 6.45 -2.81 12.08
N GLY A 287 6.51 -3.39 13.27
CA GLY A 287 6.24 -2.76 14.56
C GLY A 287 7.16 -1.59 14.87
N THR A 288 8.47 -1.73 14.65
CA THR A 288 9.45 -0.65 14.88
C THR A 288 9.14 0.59 14.03
N VAL A 289 8.82 0.38 12.75
CA VAL A 289 8.46 1.47 11.82
C VAL A 289 7.14 2.11 12.24
N LEU A 290 6.13 1.30 12.56
CA LEU A 290 4.82 1.79 13.00
C LEU A 290 4.89 2.58 14.30
N MET A 291 5.65 2.12 15.29
CA MET A 291 5.85 2.85 16.54
C MET A 291 6.52 4.20 16.29
N ARG A 292 7.52 4.25 15.40
CA ARG A 292 8.16 5.50 15.00
C ARG A 292 7.14 6.44 14.33
N LEU A 293 6.36 5.95 13.37
CA LEU A 293 5.31 6.72 12.68
C LEU A 293 4.26 7.27 13.64
N ILE A 294 3.73 6.42 14.53
CA ILE A 294 2.71 6.82 15.51
C ILE A 294 3.25 7.89 16.46
N LYS A 295 4.51 7.78 16.88
CA LYS A 295 5.16 8.77 17.75
C LYS A 295 5.42 10.09 17.02
N THR A 296 5.74 10.07 15.72
CA THR A 296 6.01 11.29 14.95
C THR A 296 4.75 12.01 14.49
N TRP A 297 3.59 11.35 14.43
CA TRP A 297 2.31 11.98 14.07
C TRP A 297 1.86 13.11 15.01
N GLY A 298 2.44 13.24 16.21
CA GLY A 298 2.12 14.28 17.20
C GLY A 298 3.19 15.36 17.42
N ALA A 299 4.35 15.28 16.77
CA ALA A 299 5.36 16.33 16.90
C ALA A 299 4.96 17.52 16.03
N GLN A 300 4.61 18.65 16.64
CA GLN A 300 4.49 19.92 15.92
C GLN A 300 5.79 20.14 15.15
N ALA A 301 5.67 20.39 13.84
CA ALA A 301 6.75 21.00 13.08
C ALA A 301 6.92 22.43 13.60
N ASP A 302 7.76 22.60 14.62
CA ASP A 302 8.31 23.90 14.99
C ASP A 302 9.15 24.38 13.80
N SER A 303 8.55 25.26 13.01
CA SER A 303 9.09 25.91 11.82
C SER A 303 10.28 26.86 12.10
N THR A 304 11.01 26.70 13.20
CA THR A 304 12.13 27.59 13.58
C THR A 304 13.42 26.89 13.98
N ASN A 305 13.52 25.56 13.83
CA ASN A 305 14.83 24.88 13.85
C ASN A 305 14.73 23.56 13.09
N ALA A 306 14.67 23.64 11.76
CA ALA A 306 14.88 22.47 10.91
C ALA A 306 16.36 22.06 10.96
N LYS A 307 16.77 21.41 12.05
CA LYS A 307 17.86 20.43 11.95
C LYS A 307 17.26 19.19 11.31
N GLN A 308 17.72 18.95 10.09
CA GLN A 308 17.49 17.73 9.31
C GLN A 308 17.93 16.52 10.14
N ASP A 309 16.99 15.82 10.77
CA ASP A 309 17.26 14.48 11.30
C ASP A 309 16.70 13.41 10.35
N ALA A 310 17.52 12.38 10.18
CA ALA A 310 17.73 11.61 8.96
C ALA A 310 16.54 10.71 8.50
N PRO A 311 16.51 10.34 7.20
CA PRO A 311 15.59 9.33 6.67
C PRO A 311 15.76 7.98 7.38
N PRO A 312 14.79 7.03 7.26
CA PRO A 312 15.01 5.67 7.73
C PRO A 312 16.35 5.17 7.18
N GLU A 313 17.20 4.67 8.08
CA GLU A 313 18.48 4.08 7.74
C GLU A 313 18.22 3.05 6.65
N VAL A 314 18.82 3.34 5.49
CA VAL A 314 19.14 2.32 4.48
C VAL A 314 19.73 1.18 5.29
N VAL A 315 19.15 -0.02 5.21
CA VAL A 315 19.93 -1.22 5.54
C VAL A 315 21.22 -1.01 4.77
N GLU A 316 22.37 -0.86 5.42
CA GLU A 316 23.64 -0.91 4.70
C GLU A 316 23.78 -2.36 4.21
N PRO A 317 23.67 -2.60 2.90
CA PRO A 317 24.63 -3.50 2.31
C PRO A 317 25.49 -2.69 1.36
N ALA A 318 26.80 -2.86 1.55
CA ALA A 318 27.87 -2.57 0.62
C ALA A 318 28.47 -1.16 0.62
N VAL A 319 29.17 -0.83 1.71
CA VAL A 319 30.42 -0.03 1.65
C VAL A 319 31.45 -0.65 0.67
N ALA A 320 31.26 -1.90 0.24
CA ALA A 320 32.20 -2.64 -0.60
C ALA A 320 32.27 -2.20 -2.09
N GLU A 321 31.28 -1.48 -2.65
CA GLU A 321 31.19 -1.29 -4.13
C GLU A 321 30.75 0.11 -4.62
N ASN A 322 30.90 1.16 -3.79
CA ASN A 322 30.53 2.57 -4.13
C ASN A 322 29.08 2.78 -4.59
N VAL A 323 28.14 1.96 -4.08
CA VAL A 323 26.71 2.25 -4.19
C VAL A 323 26.40 3.45 -3.30
N SER A 324 26.07 4.57 -3.91
CA SER A 324 25.86 5.86 -3.23
C SER A 324 24.40 6.16 -2.89
N GLY A 325 23.48 5.33 -3.37
CA GLY A 325 22.08 5.37 -2.99
C GLY A 325 21.29 4.19 -3.56
N LEU A 326 20.40 3.62 -2.75
CA LEU A 326 19.40 2.65 -3.17
C LEU A 326 18.02 3.28 -2.93
N TYR A 327 17.18 3.32 -3.94
CA TYR A 327 15.86 3.92 -3.85
C TYR A 327 14.77 2.88 -4.15
N PRO A 328 13.78 2.71 -3.25
CA PRO A 328 12.76 1.68 -3.37
C PRO A 328 11.66 2.02 -4.37
N SER A 329 11.51 3.30 -4.75
CA SER A 329 10.58 3.74 -5.79
C SER A 329 10.94 5.11 -6.36
N ARG A 330 10.29 5.51 -7.47
CA ARG A 330 10.49 6.84 -8.09
C ARG A 330 10.16 8.02 -7.15
N ALA A 331 9.36 7.81 -6.10
CA ALA A 331 9.01 8.85 -5.14
C ALA A 331 10.22 9.41 -4.38
N TYR A 332 11.32 8.65 -4.30
CA TYR A 332 12.50 8.99 -3.50
C TYR A 332 13.59 9.74 -4.28
N TYR A 333 13.37 10.06 -5.56
CA TYR A 333 14.35 10.75 -6.40
C TYR A 333 14.76 12.12 -5.85
N HIS A 334 13.81 12.88 -5.33
CA HIS A 334 14.08 14.22 -4.78
C HIS A 334 15.09 14.19 -3.63
N THR A 335 15.03 13.17 -2.77
CA THR A 335 15.92 13.01 -1.61
C THR A 335 17.33 12.62 -2.03
N HIS A 336 17.46 11.69 -2.99
CA HIS A 336 18.75 11.09 -3.35
C HIS A 336 19.50 11.85 -4.43
N ARG A 337 18.79 12.59 -5.29
CA ARG A 337 19.39 13.42 -6.34
C ARG A 337 19.78 14.83 -5.87
N GLY A 338 19.88 15.03 -4.55
CA GLY A 338 20.21 16.33 -3.95
C GLY A 338 19.24 17.44 -4.36
N GLY A 339 17.93 17.19 -4.25
CA GLY A 339 16.88 18.17 -4.58
C GLY A 339 16.50 18.24 -6.07
N ARG A 340 16.91 17.27 -6.88
CA ARG A 340 16.60 17.19 -8.34
C ARG A 340 15.58 16.07 -8.62
N PRO A 341 14.28 16.28 -8.36
CA PRO A 341 13.25 15.23 -8.44
C PRO A 341 13.09 14.63 -9.84
N THR A 342 13.26 15.44 -10.88
CA THR A 342 12.99 15.06 -12.27
C THR A 342 14.27 14.73 -13.03
N ILE A 343 14.15 13.96 -14.12
CA ILE A 343 15.30 13.54 -14.94
C ILE A 343 16.02 14.76 -15.54
N ASP A 344 15.28 15.76 -16.02
CA ASP A 344 15.86 16.97 -16.60
C ASP A 344 16.65 17.80 -15.59
N LEU A 345 16.28 17.78 -14.31
CA LEU A 345 17.09 18.40 -13.27
C LEU A 345 18.31 17.54 -12.93
N TYR A 346 18.17 16.21 -12.93
CA TYR A 346 19.26 15.29 -12.57
C TYR A 346 20.41 15.30 -13.58
N ILE A 347 20.10 15.25 -14.89
CA ILE A 347 21.11 15.22 -15.95
C ILE A 347 21.91 16.53 -16.05
N ASP A 348 21.45 17.61 -15.41
CA ASP A 348 22.19 18.89 -15.33
C ASP A 348 23.53 18.76 -14.57
N LEU A 349 23.72 17.66 -13.85
CA LEU A 349 24.99 17.32 -13.22
C LEU A 349 26.11 17.03 -14.23
N ALA A 350 25.79 16.63 -15.46
CA ALA A 350 26.78 16.28 -16.47
C ALA A 350 27.64 17.49 -16.86
N GLN A 351 28.96 17.32 -16.80
CA GLN A 351 29.93 18.34 -17.19
C GLN A 351 30.68 17.98 -18.48
N VAL A 352 30.82 16.69 -18.78
CA VAL A 352 31.63 16.18 -19.90
C VAL A 352 30.80 15.27 -20.81
N SER A 353 30.08 14.30 -20.25
CA SER A 353 29.31 13.33 -21.01
C SER A 353 28.02 12.91 -20.31
N LEU A 354 27.00 12.62 -21.10
CA LEU A 354 25.74 12.05 -20.65
C LEU A 354 25.33 10.92 -21.58
N THR A 355 25.19 9.72 -21.05
CA THR A 355 24.60 8.60 -21.79
C THR A 355 23.29 8.16 -21.14
N MET A 356 22.22 8.06 -21.93
CA MET A 356 20.95 7.51 -21.49
C MET A 356 20.64 6.24 -22.26
N VAL A 357 20.56 5.11 -21.55
CA VAL A 357 20.08 3.83 -22.09
C VAL A 357 18.70 3.59 -21.53
N SER A 358 17.67 3.56 -22.37
CA SER A 358 16.30 3.47 -21.88
C SER A 358 15.45 2.56 -22.74
N ILE A 359 14.54 1.83 -22.10
CA ILE A 359 13.49 1.08 -22.81
C ILE A 359 12.41 2.04 -23.35
N ASN A 360 12.23 3.21 -22.72
CA ASN A 360 11.33 4.27 -23.18
C ASN A 360 11.67 5.60 -22.51
N LEU A 361 11.83 6.67 -23.30
CA LEU A 361 11.95 8.02 -22.77
C LEU A 361 10.56 8.62 -22.59
N ALA A 362 10.39 9.37 -21.50
CA ALA A 362 9.10 9.91 -21.07
C ALA A 362 8.31 10.59 -22.22
N THR A 363 6.99 10.41 -22.27
CA THR A 363 6.13 10.98 -23.32
C THR A 363 5.64 12.39 -22.99
N GLY A 364 5.29 13.18 -24.01
CA GLY A 364 4.70 14.51 -23.82
C GLY A 364 5.65 15.52 -23.14
N ILE A 365 5.12 16.28 -22.18
CA ILE A 365 5.77 17.39 -21.45
C ILE A 365 7.11 16.97 -20.80
N ALA A 366 7.22 15.72 -20.35
CA ALA A 366 8.44 15.21 -19.74
C ALA A 366 9.61 15.09 -20.73
N MET A 367 9.35 14.74 -21.99
CA MET A 367 10.37 14.73 -23.05
C MET A 367 10.86 16.14 -23.36
N ASP A 368 9.95 17.12 -23.38
CA ASP A 368 10.29 18.51 -23.69
C ASP A 368 11.24 19.09 -22.63
N GLY A 369 11.04 18.73 -21.36
CA GLY A 369 11.98 19.07 -20.29
C GLY A 369 13.38 18.49 -20.53
N ILE A 370 13.47 17.21 -20.91
CA ILE A 370 14.74 16.53 -21.20
C ILE A 370 15.43 17.17 -22.42
N LEU A 371 14.70 17.36 -23.53
CA LEU A 371 15.24 17.96 -24.76
C LEU A 371 15.68 19.41 -24.55
N ARG A 372 14.92 20.19 -23.77
CA ARG A 372 15.33 21.54 -23.37
C ARG A 372 16.64 21.50 -22.61
N LYS A 373 16.78 20.59 -21.64
CA LYS A 373 18.02 20.43 -20.88
C LYS A 373 19.18 19.94 -21.75
N PHE A 374 18.97 19.02 -22.68
CA PHE A 374 19.99 18.63 -23.65
C PHE A 374 20.49 19.82 -24.46
N ARG A 375 19.58 20.70 -24.90
CA ARG A 375 19.94 21.93 -25.60
C ARG A 375 20.83 22.80 -24.71
N GLU A 376 20.43 23.06 -23.47
CA GLU A 376 21.23 23.82 -22.51
C GLU A 376 22.65 23.21 -22.34
N LEU A 377 22.75 21.90 -22.08
CA LEU A 377 24.03 21.21 -21.90
C LEU A 377 24.96 21.28 -23.13
N ILE A 378 24.40 21.34 -24.33
CA ILE A 378 25.17 21.43 -25.58
C ILE A 378 25.50 22.88 -25.96
N THR A 379 24.59 23.83 -25.73
CA THR A 379 24.71 25.18 -26.32
C THR A 379 25.10 26.28 -25.34
N THR A 380 24.83 26.12 -24.03
CA THR A 380 25.03 27.22 -23.05
C THR A 380 26.21 27.03 -22.11
N ARG A 381 26.81 25.83 -22.08
CA ARG A 381 28.00 25.54 -21.26
C ARG A 381 29.27 26.03 -21.97
N ASP A 382 30.28 26.43 -21.20
CA ASP A 382 31.61 26.81 -21.72
C ASP A 382 32.24 25.69 -22.56
N ARG A 383 31.92 24.44 -22.25
CA ARG A 383 32.24 23.25 -23.04
C ARG A 383 30.95 22.46 -23.29
N PRO A 384 30.58 22.19 -24.56
CA PRO A 384 29.43 21.35 -24.86
C PRO A 384 29.58 19.95 -24.27
N VAL A 385 28.53 19.44 -23.64
CA VAL A 385 28.48 18.07 -23.10
C VAL A 385 28.20 17.08 -24.23
N GLN A 386 28.94 15.97 -24.28
CA GLN A 386 28.68 14.89 -25.23
C GLN A 386 27.48 14.05 -24.77
N ILE A 387 26.40 14.03 -25.56
CA ILE A 387 25.16 13.32 -25.21
C ILE A 387 24.93 12.13 -26.15
N CYS A 388 24.66 10.96 -25.58
CA CYS A 388 24.26 9.77 -26.31
C CYS A 388 22.96 9.20 -25.75
N VAL A 389 21.98 8.92 -26.61
CA VAL A 389 20.71 8.28 -26.24
C VAL A 389 20.58 6.96 -26.97
N SER A 390 20.35 5.87 -26.23
CA SER A 390 20.18 4.52 -26.76
C SER A 390 18.80 3.96 -26.40
N LEU A 391 18.07 3.50 -27.43
CA LEU A 391 16.72 2.94 -27.34
C LEU A 391 16.65 1.54 -27.99
N PRO A 392 15.65 0.71 -27.71
CA PRO A 392 15.44 -0.54 -28.45
C PRO A 392 15.34 -0.31 -29.96
N ASP A 393 15.98 -1.17 -30.74
CA ASP A 393 15.90 -1.14 -32.21
C ASP A 393 14.47 -1.42 -32.69
N PRO A 394 13.75 -0.45 -33.29
CA PRO A 394 12.37 -0.66 -33.76
C PRO A 394 12.26 -1.74 -34.83
N ASP A 395 13.36 -2.08 -35.51
CA ASP A 395 13.41 -3.17 -36.49
C ASP A 395 13.47 -4.57 -35.84
N CYS A 396 13.66 -4.65 -34.52
CA CYS A 396 13.79 -5.89 -33.77
C CYS A 396 12.54 -6.18 -32.93
N ARG A 397 11.46 -6.63 -33.58
CA ARG A 397 10.13 -6.86 -32.96
C ARG A 397 10.18 -7.74 -31.70
N HIS A 398 11.06 -8.74 -31.67
CA HIS A 398 11.18 -9.68 -30.55
C HIS A 398 11.53 -9.00 -29.21
N ILE A 399 12.27 -7.89 -29.23
CA ILE A 399 12.59 -7.12 -28.03
C ILE A 399 11.30 -6.54 -27.40
N PHE A 400 10.39 -6.05 -28.24
CA PHE A 400 9.12 -5.49 -27.80
C PHE A 400 8.18 -6.57 -27.26
N GLU A 401 8.13 -7.74 -27.91
CA GLU A 401 7.35 -8.88 -27.43
C GLU A 401 7.81 -9.35 -26.04
N THR A 402 9.10 -9.23 -25.76
CA THR A 402 9.68 -9.59 -24.46
C THR A 402 9.43 -8.51 -23.39
N LEU A 403 9.53 -7.23 -23.76
CA LEU A 403 9.43 -6.12 -22.82
C LEU A 403 7.99 -5.68 -22.51
N ALA A 404 7.08 -5.81 -23.47
CA ALA A 404 5.70 -5.34 -23.33
C ALA A 404 4.94 -5.95 -22.13
N PRO A 405 5.02 -7.28 -21.86
CA PRO A 405 4.39 -7.87 -20.69
C PRO A 405 4.96 -7.34 -19.35
N VAL A 406 6.28 -7.12 -19.28
CA VAL A 406 6.93 -6.57 -18.08
C VAL A 406 6.47 -5.13 -17.83
N LEU A 407 6.27 -4.37 -18.91
CA LEU A 407 5.86 -2.98 -18.85
C LEU A 407 4.34 -2.77 -18.70
N ASP A 408 3.54 -3.84 -18.74
CA ASP A 408 2.07 -3.79 -18.68
C ASP A 408 1.48 -2.95 -19.83
N THR A 409 1.94 -3.24 -21.06
CA THR A 409 1.54 -2.57 -22.30
C THR A 409 1.45 -3.59 -23.43
N SER A 410 0.85 -3.22 -24.57
CA SER A 410 0.92 -4.04 -25.79
C SER A 410 2.23 -3.85 -26.54
N THR A 411 2.65 -4.86 -27.30
CA THR A 411 3.84 -4.82 -28.17
C THR A 411 3.78 -3.66 -29.15
N ASP A 412 2.64 -3.47 -29.83
CA ASP A 412 2.48 -2.43 -30.84
C ASP A 412 2.47 -1.03 -30.22
N GLU A 413 1.89 -0.87 -29.02
CA GLU A 413 1.92 0.40 -28.30
C GLU A 413 3.34 0.77 -27.87
N LEU A 414 4.11 -0.18 -27.32
CA LEU A 414 5.50 0.06 -26.93
C LEU A 414 6.36 0.40 -28.15
N HIS A 415 6.20 -0.35 -29.24
CA HIS A 415 6.88 -0.12 -30.51
C HIS A 415 6.60 1.29 -31.05
N GLY A 416 5.33 1.67 -31.19
CA GLY A 416 4.95 3.00 -31.68
C GLY A 416 5.46 4.15 -30.80
N ARG A 417 5.51 3.95 -29.47
CA ARG A 417 6.09 4.96 -28.55
C ARG A 417 7.60 5.14 -28.78
N ILE A 418 8.33 4.06 -29.07
CA ILE A 418 9.76 4.14 -29.34
C ILE A 418 10.06 4.78 -30.68
N GLU A 419 9.30 4.46 -31.73
CA GLU A 419 9.43 5.15 -33.01
C GLU A 419 9.18 6.66 -32.89
N MET A 420 8.11 7.04 -32.20
CA MET A 420 7.81 8.45 -31.94
C MET A 420 8.93 9.13 -31.16
N CYS A 421 9.52 8.45 -30.18
CA CYS A 421 10.66 8.98 -29.43
C CYS A 421 11.88 9.21 -30.33
N ILE A 422 12.26 8.21 -31.13
CA ILE A 422 13.38 8.30 -32.09
C ILE A 422 13.16 9.47 -33.06
N GLN A 423 11.95 9.65 -33.58
CA GLN A 423 11.63 10.77 -34.46
C GLN A 423 11.84 12.12 -33.77
N ARG A 424 11.39 12.28 -32.52
CA ARG A 424 11.61 13.52 -31.75
C ARG A 424 13.09 13.79 -31.48
N LEU A 425 13.88 12.75 -31.18
CA LEU A 425 15.32 12.88 -30.99
C LEU A 425 16.03 13.31 -32.28
N ARG A 426 15.62 12.76 -33.44
CA ARG A 426 16.14 13.18 -34.76
C ARG A 426 15.80 14.63 -35.07
N GLN A 427 14.56 15.04 -34.81
CA GLN A 427 14.13 16.44 -34.96
C GLN A 427 14.93 17.38 -34.07
N PHE A 428 15.16 16.98 -32.80
CA PHE A 428 15.99 17.73 -31.88
C PHE A 428 17.41 17.92 -32.42
N ARG A 429 18.06 16.84 -32.88
CA ARG A 429 19.40 16.88 -33.48
C ARG A 429 19.45 17.79 -34.70
N ALA A 430 18.49 17.66 -35.61
CA ALA A 430 18.41 18.51 -36.81
C ALA A 430 18.27 20.00 -36.47
N ALA A 431 17.60 20.32 -35.36
CA ALA A 431 17.43 21.68 -34.84
C ALA A 431 18.64 22.21 -34.03
N LEU A 432 19.73 21.44 -33.89
CA LEU A 432 20.99 21.95 -33.36
C LEU A 432 21.82 22.60 -34.47
N PRO A 433 22.61 23.65 -34.15
CA PRO A 433 23.63 24.19 -35.06
C PRO A 433 24.54 23.08 -35.59
N GLU A 434 24.93 23.16 -36.86
CA GLU A 434 25.65 22.08 -37.56
C GLU A 434 26.94 21.66 -36.83
N ASN A 435 27.71 22.63 -36.35
CA ASN A 435 28.93 22.42 -35.57
C ASN A 435 28.69 21.76 -34.20
N LEU A 436 27.45 21.74 -33.70
CA LEU A 436 27.07 21.15 -32.42
C LEU A 436 26.35 19.79 -32.56
N ARG A 437 25.99 19.38 -33.79
CA ARG A 437 25.29 18.09 -34.01
C ARG A 437 26.12 16.87 -33.64
N THR A 438 27.45 16.99 -33.65
CA THR A 438 28.38 15.92 -33.26
C THR A 438 28.35 15.63 -31.75
N TYR A 439 27.82 16.55 -30.95
CA TYR A 439 27.66 16.37 -29.50
C TYR A 439 26.37 15.64 -29.12
N PHE A 440 25.53 15.25 -30.09
CA PHE A 440 24.31 14.52 -29.84
C PHE A 440 24.19 13.32 -30.79
N SER A 441 24.27 12.12 -30.24
CA SER A 441 24.12 10.86 -30.98
C SER A 441 22.94 10.01 -30.49
N ILE A 442 22.29 9.33 -31.41
CA ILE A 442 21.19 8.40 -31.17
C ILE A 442 21.65 7.02 -31.62
N ARG A 443 21.59 6.05 -30.71
CA ARG A 443 21.84 4.65 -31.00
C ARG A 443 20.59 3.83 -30.76
N VAL A 444 20.52 2.68 -31.41
CA VAL A 444 19.54 1.66 -31.06
C VAL A 444 20.17 0.30 -30.87
N HIS A 445 19.76 -0.40 -29.81
CA HIS A 445 20.35 -1.66 -29.38
C HIS A 445 19.40 -2.84 -29.61
N ARG A 446 19.98 -4.02 -29.84
CA ARG A 446 19.22 -5.27 -30.08
C ARG A 446 19.18 -6.22 -28.88
N SER A 447 19.83 -5.84 -27.78
CA SER A 447 19.89 -6.63 -26.55
C SER A 447 19.01 -5.98 -25.48
N ILE A 448 18.32 -6.77 -24.66
CA ILE A 448 17.49 -6.24 -23.58
C ILE A 448 18.42 -5.82 -22.42
N PRO A 449 18.45 -4.53 -22.05
CA PRO A 449 19.26 -4.12 -20.91
C PRO A 449 18.61 -4.61 -19.60
N ASN A 450 19.43 -5.03 -18.64
CA ASN A 450 18.95 -5.45 -17.31
C ASN A 450 18.24 -4.31 -16.54
N ALA A 451 18.56 -3.07 -16.87
CA ALA A 451 17.95 -1.86 -16.33
C ALA A 451 18.03 -0.71 -17.34
N SER A 452 17.15 0.28 -17.23
CA SER A 452 17.43 1.58 -17.85
C SER A 452 18.53 2.28 -17.06
N ALA A 453 19.42 3.00 -17.75
CA ALA A 453 20.58 3.63 -17.14
C ALA A 453 20.74 5.09 -17.57
N ILE A 454 21.15 5.93 -16.62
CA ILE A 454 21.64 7.28 -16.88
C ILE A 454 23.08 7.32 -16.37
N LEU A 455 24.02 7.44 -17.30
CA LEU A 455 25.45 7.51 -17.03
C LEU A 455 25.88 8.96 -17.20
N ILE A 456 26.43 9.55 -16.13
CA ILE A 456 26.90 10.93 -16.07
C ILE A 456 28.41 10.88 -15.91
N ASP A 457 29.12 11.55 -16.82
CA ASP A 457 30.57 11.70 -16.80
C ASP A 457 31.30 10.37 -16.58
N GLN A 458 30.80 9.29 -17.20
CA GLN A 458 31.11 7.92 -16.77
C GLN A 458 32.58 7.52 -16.88
N ARG A 459 33.34 8.24 -17.72
CA ARG A 459 34.78 8.04 -17.96
C ARG A 459 35.66 8.97 -17.12
N THR A 460 35.08 9.76 -16.23
CA THR A 460 35.78 10.70 -15.35
C THR A 460 35.95 10.14 -13.94
N GLY A 461 36.82 10.78 -13.14
CA GLY A 461 37.04 10.43 -11.74
C GLY A 461 35.81 10.63 -10.84
N ASP A 462 34.82 11.42 -11.26
CA ASP A 462 33.60 11.75 -10.50
C ASP A 462 32.32 11.19 -11.14
N GLY A 463 32.46 10.20 -12.04
CA GLY A 463 31.37 9.63 -12.80
C GLY A 463 30.31 8.91 -11.94
N ARG A 464 29.09 8.86 -12.48
CA ARG A 464 27.90 8.31 -11.79
C ARG A 464 27.05 7.51 -12.75
N ILE A 465 26.47 6.43 -12.25
CA ILE A 465 25.54 5.60 -13.00
C ILE A 465 24.30 5.40 -12.16
N GLN A 466 23.17 5.92 -12.64
CA GLN A 466 21.86 5.61 -12.10
C GLN A 466 21.22 4.48 -12.90
N LEU A 467 20.83 3.40 -12.22
CA LEU A 467 20.15 2.24 -12.79
C LEU A 467 18.75 2.12 -12.25
N GLU A 468 17.77 1.93 -13.14
CA GLU A 468 16.36 1.78 -12.80
C GLU A 468 15.77 0.54 -13.47
N THR A 469 15.08 -0.30 -12.68
CA THR A 469 14.37 -1.47 -13.20
C THR A 469 12.97 -1.58 -12.62
N LYS A 470 12.08 -2.21 -13.37
CA LYS A 470 10.68 -2.40 -13.00
C LYS A 470 10.46 -3.87 -12.65
N PRO A 471 10.08 -4.20 -11.40
CA PRO A 471 9.69 -5.57 -11.06
C PRO A 471 8.49 -6.06 -11.88
N TYR A 472 8.44 -7.36 -12.15
CA TYR A 472 7.32 -7.97 -12.88
C TYR A 472 5.99 -7.75 -12.14
N GLY A 473 4.97 -7.26 -12.86
CA GLY A 473 3.64 -6.97 -12.31
C GLY A 473 3.56 -5.74 -11.39
N ALA A 474 4.65 -5.02 -11.16
CA ALA A 474 4.64 -3.76 -10.41
C ALA A 474 4.13 -2.59 -11.28
N ARG A 475 3.65 -1.49 -10.69
CA ARG A 475 3.30 -0.28 -11.46
C ARG A 475 4.57 0.47 -11.85
N MET A 476 4.51 1.34 -12.87
CA MET A 476 5.69 2.12 -13.29
C MET A 476 6.25 3.05 -12.19
N GLN A 477 5.42 3.52 -11.26
CA GLN A 477 5.88 4.31 -10.11
C GLN A 477 6.64 3.49 -9.07
N ASP A 478 6.47 2.17 -9.09
CA ASP A 478 7.05 1.20 -8.15
C ASP A 478 8.36 0.60 -8.70
N SER A 479 8.91 1.17 -9.79
CA SER A 479 10.27 0.89 -10.24
C SER A 479 11.28 1.32 -9.17
N PHE A 480 12.21 0.42 -8.84
CA PHE A 480 13.29 0.71 -7.91
C PHE A 480 14.60 0.91 -8.67
N GLY A 481 15.63 1.36 -7.98
CA GLY A 481 16.94 1.46 -8.58
C GLY A 481 18.00 1.96 -7.61
N PHE A 482 19.18 2.22 -8.14
CA PHE A 482 20.32 2.65 -7.34
C PHE A 482 21.26 3.56 -8.13
N GLU A 483 22.13 4.29 -7.43
CA GLU A 483 23.21 5.11 -7.99
C GLU A 483 24.56 4.53 -7.55
N VAL A 484 25.46 4.33 -8.51
CA VAL A 484 26.84 3.89 -8.27
C VAL A 484 27.79 5.00 -8.69
N LYS A 485 28.78 5.33 -7.84
CA LYS A 485 29.84 6.28 -8.15
C LYS A 485 31.11 5.58 -8.61
N SER A 486 31.93 6.32 -9.36
CA SER A 486 33.28 5.92 -9.75
C SER A 486 34.11 5.38 -8.57
N GLY A 487 35.10 4.54 -8.88
CA GLY A 487 36.07 4.05 -7.90
C GLY A 487 35.80 2.66 -7.32
N SER A 488 34.85 1.90 -7.87
CA SER A 488 34.65 0.48 -7.53
C SER A 488 34.77 -0.46 -8.74
N THR A 489 35.00 -1.74 -8.45
CA THR A 489 35.00 -2.80 -9.47
C THR A 489 33.62 -2.89 -10.11
N PHE A 490 32.56 -2.84 -9.30
CA PHE A 490 31.19 -2.84 -9.79
C PHE A 490 30.87 -1.68 -10.72
N TYR A 491 31.29 -0.46 -10.39
CA TYR A 491 31.14 0.69 -11.29
C TYR A 491 31.83 0.44 -12.64
N THR A 492 33.06 -0.07 -12.61
CA THR A 492 33.82 -0.38 -13.82
C THR A 492 33.13 -1.44 -14.67
N THR A 493 32.59 -2.49 -14.04
CA THR A 493 31.79 -3.52 -14.71
C THR A 493 30.56 -2.92 -15.38
N LEU A 494 29.85 -2.02 -14.70
CA LEU A 494 28.66 -1.35 -15.27
C LEU A 494 29.03 -0.46 -16.46
N VAL A 495 30.11 0.35 -16.35
CA VAL A 495 30.59 1.15 -17.49
C VAL A 495 30.88 0.26 -18.69
N THR A 496 31.63 -0.83 -18.48
CA THR A 496 31.97 -1.77 -19.56
C THR A 496 30.74 -2.42 -20.17
N ALA A 497 29.84 -2.97 -19.36
CA ALA A 497 28.64 -3.66 -19.84
C ALA A 497 27.70 -2.74 -20.64
N TYR A 498 27.47 -1.51 -20.17
CA TYR A 498 26.67 -0.54 -20.93
C TYR A 498 27.41 0.00 -22.15
N GLN A 499 28.74 0.06 -22.13
CA GLN A 499 29.52 0.42 -23.32
C GLN A 499 29.43 -0.68 -24.38
N GLU A 500 29.59 -1.95 -24.02
CA GLU A 500 29.40 -3.10 -24.92
C GLU A 500 27.99 -3.09 -25.54
N LEU A 501 26.95 -2.85 -24.73
CA LEU A 501 25.58 -2.69 -25.22
C LEU A 501 25.45 -1.57 -26.26
N LEU A 502 26.12 -0.44 -26.06
CA LEU A 502 26.11 0.68 -27.00
C LEU A 502 26.87 0.33 -28.28
N ASP A 503 28.01 -0.34 -28.16
CA ASP A 503 28.87 -0.71 -29.28
C ASP A 503 28.21 -1.77 -30.17
N ASP A 504 27.49 -2.71 -29.57
CA ASP A 504 26.61 -3.67 -30.27
C ASP A 504 25.41 -2.98 -30.96
N GLY A 505 25.00 -1.81 -30.47
CA GLY A 505 23.93 -1.01 -31.04
C GLY A 505 24.34 -0.28 -32.32
N LYS A 506 23.38 -0.05 -33.22
CA LYS A 506 23.59 0.75 -34.45
C LYS A 506 23.33 2.23 -34.19
N MET A 507 24.17 3.11 -34.74
CA MET A 507 23.94 4.56 -34.70
C MET A 507 22.90 4.93 -35.78
N ILE A 508 21.95 5.82 -35.46
CA ILE A 508 20.82 6.16 -36.32
C ILE A 508 20.61 7.67 -36.48
N ASP A 509 21.72 8.41 -36.40
CA ASP A 509 21.82 9.87 -36.32
C ASP A 509 21.13 10.67 -37.44
N GLY A 510 20.65 10.00 -38.49
CA GLY A 510 20.11 10.59 -39.70
C GLY A 510 20.74 9.91 -40.88
#